data_AF-A0A3B8XRR0-F1
#
_entry.id   AF-A0A3B8XRR0-F1
#
_cell.length_a   1.000
_cell.length_b   1.000
_cell.length_c   1.000
_cell.angle_alpha   90.00
_cell.angle_beta   90.00
_cell.angle_gamma   90.00
#
_symmetry.space_group_name_H-M   'P 1'
#
loop_
_entity.id
_entity.type
_entity.pdbx_description
1 polymer ?
#
loop_
_entity_poly.entity_id
_entity_poly.type
_entity_poly.pdbx_seq_one_letter_code
_entity_poly.pdbx_strand_id
1 'polypeptide(L)'
;VMFVIQRVLEASGKLTLLDQNRVIRPHPAFRLFATANTVGLGDTSGLYHGTQQINQGQMDRWNIVTTLNYLPHAEEVNIMLSKLKSYDTEEGRKTINAMVRVADLTRSAFINGDISTVMSPRTVLTWAENARIFGGDVGFAFRVTFLNKCDELERATVAEFYQRCFGQDLPDSAANIKVA
;
A
#
# COMPACT_ATOMS: atom_id res chain seq x y z
N VAL A 1 -3.19 -6.64 -25.22
CA VAL A 1 -1.98 -5.92 -24.80
C VAL A 1 -0.75 -6.83 -24.71
N MET A 2 -0.77 -7.96 -23.97
CA MET A 2 0.42 -8.81 -23.78
C MET A 2 1.12 -9.30 -25.06
N PHE A 3 0.38 -9.68 -26.10
CA PHE A 3 0.97 -10.17 -27.37
C PHE A 3 1.92 -9.15 -28.04
N VAL A 4 1.67 -7.85 -27.86
CA VAL A 4 2.51 -6.78 -28.43
C VAL A 4 3.84 -6.67 -27.68
N ILE A 5 3.81 -6.83 -26.36
CA ILE A 5 4.99 -6.69 -25.49
C ILE A 5 5.90 -7.91 -25.59
N GLN A 6 5.34 -9.10 -25.84
CA GLN A 6 6.08 -10.35 -26.00
C GLN A 6 7.23 -10.25 -27.00
N ARG A 7 6.98 -9.65 -28.17
CA ARG A 7 7.99 -9.50 -29.23
C ARG A 7 9.11 -8.53 -28.87
N VAL A 8 8.80 -7.53 -28.04
CA VAL A 8 9.76 -6.56 -27.53
C VAL A 8 10.62 -7.16 -26.41
N LEU A 9 10.07 -8.07 -25.61
CA LEU A 9 10.77 -8.77 -24.53
C LEU A 9 11.58 -10.00 -24.99
N GLU A 10 11.47 -10.42 -26.25
CA GLU A 10 12.29 -11.51 -26.81
C GLU A 10 13.73 -11.04 -27.09
N ALA A 11 14.68 -11.99 -27.13
CA ALA A 11 16.11 -11.72 -27.35
C ALA A 11 16.44 -10.94 -28.64
N SER A 12 15.52 -10.87 -29.60
CA SER A 12 15.68 -10.06 -30.83
C SER A 12 14.86 -8.75 -30.83
N GLY A 13 13.96 -8.55 -29.86
CA GLY A 13 13.35 -7.28 -29.42
C GLY A 13 12.60 -6.42 -30.45
N LYS A 14 12.34 -6.90 -31.67
CA LYS A 14 11.73 -6.07 -32.72
C LYS A 14 10.22 -5.93 -32.51
N LEU A 15 9.73 -4.70 -32.59
CA LEU A 15 8.29 -4.42 -32.63
C LEU A 15 7.86 -4.37 -34.09
N THR A 16 7.05 -5.34 -34.52
CA THR A 16 6.49 -5.37 -35.88
C THR A 16 5.07 -4.83 -35.85
N LEU A 17 4.82 -3.78 -36.63
CA LEU A 17 3.50 -3.22 -36.90
C LEU A 17 2.99 -3.83 -38.21
N LEU A 18 2.16 -4.88 -38.10
CA LEU A 18 1.68 -5.65 -39.26
C LEU A 18 0.73 -4.83 -40.14
N ASP A 19 -0.07 -3.97 -39.54
CA ASP A 19 -0.98 -3.03 -40.21
C ASP A 19 -0.23 -2.00 -41.08
N GLN A 20 0.98 -1.63 -40.67
CA GLN A 20 1.84 -0.67 -41.36
C GLN A 20 2.99 -1.32 -42.14
N ASN A 21 3.07 -2.66 -42.13
CA ASN A 21 4.17 -3.45 -42.67
C ASN A 21 5.57 -2.90 -42.26
N ARG A 22 5.70 -2.49 -40.98
CA ARG A 22 6.87 -1.77 -40.48
C ARG A 22 7.52 -2.51 -39.33
N VAL A 23 8.85 -2.60 -39.34
CA VAL A 23 9.65 -3.18 -38.25
C VAL A 23 10.40 -2.09 -37.52
N ILE A 24 10.12 -1.94 -36.22
CA ILE A 24 10.80 -1.00 -35.33
C ILE A 24 11.87 -1.76 -34.55
N ARG A 25 13.10 -1.28 -34.62
CA ARG A 25 14.22 -1.79 -33.83
C ARG A 25 14.34 -0.97 -32.55
N PRO A 26 14.37 -1.59 -31.36
CA PRO A 26 14.56 -0.86 -30.12
C PRO A 26 15.95 -0.22 -30.10
N HIS A 27 16.02 0.98 -29.52
CA HIS A 27 17.29 1.66 -29.28
C HIS A 27 18.19 0.82 -28.35
N PRO A 28 19.53 0.83 -28.46
CA PRO A 28 20.41 0.03 -27.59
C PRO A 28 20.22 0.29 -26.07
N ALA A 29 19.81 1.50 -25.71
CA ALA A 29 19.50 1.90 -24.34
C ALA A 29 18.02 1.70 -23.93
N PHE A 30 17.18 1.08 -24.77
CA PHE A 30 15.77 0.88 -24.47
C PHE A 30 15.59 -0.02 -23.24
N ARG A 31 14.69 0.38 -22.33
CA ARG A 31 14.30 -0.37 -21.13
C ARG A 31 12.79 -0.33 -20.96
N LEU A 32 12.20 -1.45 -20.57
CA LEU A 32 10.79 -1.55 -20.21
C LEU A 32 10.69 -1.84 -18.71
N PHE A 33 9.89 -1.05 -18.01
CA PHE A 33 9.56 -1.25 -16.61
C PHE A 33 8.06 -1.51 -16.50
N ALA A 34 7.68 -2.46 -15.65
CA ALA A 34 6.29 -2.69 -15.29
C ALA A 34 6.18 -2.93 -13.78
N THR A 35 5.02 -2.62 -13.25
CA THR A 35 4.66 -2.84 -11.84
C THR A 35 3.56 -3.89 -11.78
N ALA A 36 3.66 -4.82 -10.83
CA ALA A 36 2.62 -5.79 -10.55
C ALA A 36 2.45 -5.94 -9.03
N ASN A 37 1.21 -6.00 -8.55
CA ASN A 37 0.93 -6.13 -7.13
C ASN A 37 1.10 -7.56 -6.62
N THR A 38 0.72 -8.57 -7.43
CA THR A 38 0.77 -9.99 -7.05
C THR A 38 1.79 -10.80 -7.84
N VAL A 39 2.71 -10.13 -8.55
CA VAL A 39 3.74 -10.76 -9.41
C VAL A 39 3.14 -11.81 -10.38
N GLY A 40 1.87 -11.63 -10.77
CA GLY A 40 1.19 -12.54 -11.69
C GLY A 40 0.64 -13.83 -11.06
N LEU A 41 0.66 -13.99 -9.74
CA LEU A 41 0.07 -15.14 -9.04
C LEU A 41 -1.47 -15.12 -9.00
N GLY A 42 -2.09 -14.04 -9.50
CA GLY A 42 -3.52 -13.78 -9.35
C GLY A 42 -3.83 -13.22 -7.96
N ASP A 43 -5.09 -13.26 -7.55
CA ASP A 43 -5.52 -12.76 -6.25
C ASP A 43 -5.66 -13.90 -5.23
N THR A 44 -4.54 -14.34 -4.65
CA THR A 44 -4.57 -15.34 -3.57
C THR A 44 -5.03 -14.75 -2.22
N SER A 45 -5.07 -13.41 -2.13
CA SER A 45 -5.33 -12.66 -0.89
C SER A 45 -6.73 -12.02 -0.80
N GLY A 46 -7.47 -11.95 -1.90
CA GLY A 46 -8.72 -11.18 -2.01
C GLY A 46 -8.54 -9.66 -2.15
N LEU A 47 -7.34 -9.11 -1.89
CA LEU A 47 -7.06 -7.67 -1.97
C LEU A 47 -7.09 -7.10 -3.38
N TYR A 48 -6.86 -7.92 -4.39
CA TYR A 48 -6.63 -7.47 -5.76
C TYR A 48 -7.64 -8.08 -6.72
N HIS A 49 -8.92 -7.87 -6.42
CA HIS A 49 -10.01 -8.29 -7.28
C HIS A 49 -9.78 -7.83 -8.73
N GLY A 50 -9.89 -8.79 -9.65
CA GLY A 50 -9.63 -8.57 -11.07
C GLY A 50 -8.17 -8.73 -11.49
N THR A 51 -7.23 -9.05 -10.59
CA THR A 51 -5.89 -9.47 -11.00
C THR A 51 -5.94 -10.85 -11.66
N GLN A 52 -5.42 -10.89 -12.88
CA GLN A 52 -5.34 -12.10 -13.68
C GLN A 52 -3.98 -12.76 -13.44
N GLN A 53 -3.99 -14.10 -13.40
CA GLN A 53 -2.75 -14.85 -13.40
C GLN A 53 -1.97 -14.59 -14.70
N ILE A 54 -0.67 -14.39 -14.55
CA ILE A 54 0.25 -14.26 -15.67
C ILE A 54 0.82 -15.63 -15.95
N ASN A 55 0.79 -16.06 -17.21
CA ASN A 55 1.38 -17.33 -17.63
C ASN A 55 2.90 -17.33 -17.32
N GLN A 56 3.44 -18.46 -16.87
CA GLN A 56 4.85 -18.61 -16.51
C GLN A 56 5.83 -18.15 -17.61
N GLY A 57 5.58 -18.49 -18.87
CA GLY A 57 6.42 -18.07 -20.00
C GLY A 57 6.33 -16.57 -20.32
N GLN A 58 5.36 -15.84 -19.75
CA GLN A 58 5.36 -14.37 -19.74
C GLN A 58 6.19 -13.82 -18.58
N MET A 59 6.18 -14.48 -17.42
CA MET A 59 7.01 -14.09 -16.29
C MET A 59 8.50 -14.28 -16.59
N ASP A 60 8.88 -15.37 -17.26
CA ASP A 60 10.28 -15.66 -17.64
C ASP A 60 10.87 -14.63 -18.63
N ARG A 61 10.03 -13.78 -19.24
CA ARG A 61 10.45 -12.70 -20.15
C ARG A 61 10.84 -11.41 -19.41
N TRP A 62 10.65 -11.37 -18.10
CA TRP A 62 11.14 -10.29 -17.25
C TRP A 62 12.50 -10.68 -16.68
N ASN A 63 13.56 -10.09 -17.22
CA ASN A 63 14.93 -10.41 -16.83
C ASN A 63 15.28 -10.00 -15.40
N ILE A 64 14.53 -9.05 -14.82
CA ILE A 64 14.73 -8.57 -13.46
C ILE A 64 13.34 -8.43 -12.82
N VAL A 65 13.14 -9.12 -11.71
CA VAL A 65 11.96 -8.97 -10.84
C VAL A 65 12.46 -8.50 -9.48
N THR A 66 12.01 -7.32 -9.07
CA THR A 66 12.29 -6.78 -7.74
C THR A 66 10.98 -6.68 -6.97
N THR A 67 11.03 -7.04 -5.69
CA THR A 67 9.89 -6.90 -4.78
C THR A 67 10.01 -5.59 -4.00
N LEU A 68 8.89 -4.89 -3.86
CA LEU A 68 8.77 -3.75 -2.96
C LEU A 68 7.78 -4.11 -1.88
N ASN A 69 8.32 -4.61 -0.76
CA ASN A 69 7.54 -4.90 0.44
C ASN A 69 7.44 -3.66 1.33
N TYR A 70 6.66 -3.76 2.41
CA TYR A 70 6.61 -2.71 3.42
C TYR A 70 8.00 -2.41 3.98
N LEU A 71 8.25 -1.13 4.23
CA LEU A 71 9.52 -0.65 4.72
C LEU A 71 9.72 -1.00 6.19
N PRO A 72 10.98 -1.12 6.65
CA PRO A 72 11.28 -1.11 8.07
C PRO A 72 10.68 0.14 8.74
N HIS A 73 10.20 -0.02 9.97
CA HIS A 73 9.54 1.04 10.74
C HIS A 73 10.30 2.38 10.71
N ALA A 74 11.60 2.34 11.00
CA ALA A 74 12.44 3.54 11.04
C ALA A 74 12.54 4.25 9.68
N GLU A 75 12.57 3.50 8.58
CA GLU A 75 12.62 4.08 7.23
C GLU A 75 11.29 4.74 6.86
N GLU A 76 10.16 4.11 7.18
CA GLU A 76 8.84 4.71 6.95
C GLU A 76 8.65 5.98 7.77
N VAL A 77 9.04 5.99 9.05
CA VAL A 77 9.04 7.20 9.90
C VAL A 77 9.88 8.30 9.28
N ASN A 78 11.10 7.99 8.82
CA ASN A 78 11.98 8.98 8.18
C ASN A 78 11.36 9.54 6.89
N ILE A 79 10.71 8.70 6.08
CA ILE A 79 9.99 9.15 4.89
C ILE A 79 8.84 10.09 5.28
N MET A 80 8.04 9.73 6.29
CA MET A 80 6.93 10.56 6.75
C MET A 80 7.43 11.94 7.20
N LEU A 81 8.48 12.00 8.03
CA LEU A 81 9.07 13.25 8.50
C LEU A 81 9.67 14.08 7.37
N SER A 82 10.26 13.44 6.36
CA SER A 82 10.78 14.14 5.18
C SER A 82 9.68 14.82 4.35
N LYS A 83 8.49 14.21 4.30
CA LYS A 83 7.31 14.72 3.59
C LYS A 83 6.52 15.73 4.41
N LEU A 84 6.46 15.51 5.72
CA LEU A 84 5.68 16.28 6.67
C LEU A 84 6.58 17.00 7.67
N LYS A 85 7.35 17.98 7.17
CA LYS A 85 8.30 18.74 7.99
C LYS A 85 7.69 19.40 9.23
N SER A 86 6.37 19.67 9.24
CA SER A 86 5.67 20.19 10.42
C SER A 86 5.62 19.22 11.60
N TYR A 87 5.82 17.93 11.37
CA TYR A 87 5.93 16.90 12.41
C TYR A 87 7.38 16.67 12.86
N ASP A 88 8.36 17.42 12.32
CA ASP A 88 9.75 17.36 12.74
C ASP A 88 10.00 18.14 14.05
N THR A 89 9.20 17.81 15.06
CA THR A 89 9.33 18.25 16.45
C THR A 89 9.39 17.02 17.35
N GLU A 90 9.71 17.17 18.63
CA GLU A 90 9.76 16.02 19.54
C GLU A 90 8.39 15.32 19.65
N GLU A 91 7.31 16.09 19.79
CA GLU A 91 5.94 15.60 19.87
C GLU A 91 5.45 15.06 18.52
N GLY A 92 5.79 15.74 17.43
CA GLY A 92 5.42 15.33 16.07
C GLY A 92 6.07 14.00 15.70
N ARG A 93 7.35 13.81 16.07
CA ARG A 93 8.07 12.54 15.88
C ARG A 93 7.45 11.40 16.68
N LYS A 94 7.04 11.64 17.93
CA LYS A 94 6.31 10.64 18.74
C LYS A 94 4.98 10.25 18.07
N THR A 95 4.24 11.24 17.56
CA THR A 95 2.99 11.02 16.83
C THR A 95 3.22 10.16 15.57
N ILE A 96 4.20 10.49 14.73
CA ILE A 96 4.49 9.73 13.50
C ILE A 96 4.95 8.31 13.82
N ASN A 97 5.77 8.10 14.85
CA ASN A 97 6.15 6.75 15.30
C ASN A 97 4.91 5.93 15.68
N ALA A 98 3.99 6.52 16.46
CA ALA A 98 2.74 5.85 16.83
C ALA A 98 1.86 5.54 15.60
N MET A 99 1.77 6.46 14.62
CA MET A 99 1.01 6.21 13.39
C MET A 99 1.57 5.05 12.56
N VAL A 100 2.90 5.00 12.37
CA VAL A 100 3.56 3.89 11.66
C VAL A 100 3.41 2.59 12.45
N ARG A 101 3.44 2.64 13.79
CA ARG A 101 3.21 1.46 14.64
C ARG A 101 1.81 0.88 14.46
N VAL A 102 0.77 1.72 14.36
CA VAL A 102 -0.59 1.26 14.02
C VAL A 102 -0.58 0.57 12.66
N ALA A 103 0.10 1.15 11.66
CA ALA A 103 0.20 0.52 10.34
C ALA A 103 0.88 -0.85 10.39
N ASP A 104 1.95 -1.00 11.17
CA ASP A 104 2.63 -2.30 11.37
C ASP A 104 1.72 -3.35 12.00
N LEU A 105 0.89 -2.96 12.98
CA LEU A 105 -0.11 -3.85 13.58
C LEU A 105 -1.16 -4.27 12.54
N THR A 106 -1.68 -3.33 11.74
CA THR A 106 -2.65 -3.68 10.67
C THR A 106 -2.05 -4.61 9.63
N ARG A 107 -0.78 -4.43 9.25
CA ARG A 107 -0.08 -5.32 8.30
C ARG A 107 0.11 -6.71 8.87
N SER A 108 0.47 -6.80 10.15
CA SER A 108 0.65 -8.08 10.84
C SER A 108 -0.68 -8.84 10.96
N ALA A 109 -1.74 -8.14 11.39
CA ALA A 109 -3.09 -8.68 11.48
C ALA A 109 -3.62 -9.14 10.11
N PHE A 110 -3.34 -8.38 9.06
CA PHE A 110 -3.70 -8.77 7.69
C PHE A 110 -2.98 -10.05 7.25
N ILE A 111 -1.68 -10.17 7.52
CA ILE A 111 -0.90 -11.38 7.21
C ILE A 111 -1.44 -12.61 7.97
N ASN A 112 -1.90 -12.41 9.21
CA ASN A 112 -2.50 -13.47 10.02
C ASN A 112 -3.94 -13.84 9.61
N GLY A 113 -4.59 -13.02 8.79
CA GLY A 113 -5.99 -13.19 8.41
C GLY A 113 -7.00 -12.65 9.43
N ASP A 114 -6.56 -11.82 10.39
CA ASP A 114 -7.41 -11.23 11.43
C ASP A 114 -8.25 -10.05 10.90
N ILE A 115 -7.75 -9.36 9.87
CA ILE A 115 -8.42 -8.25 9.20
C ILE A 115 -8.23 -8.34 7.67
N SER A 116 -9.14 -7.74 6.92
CA SER A 116 -9.13 -7.72 5.45
C SER A 116 -8.56 -6.43 4.86
N THR A 117 -8.47 -5.36 5.66
CA THR A 117 -8.01 -4.04 5.21
C THR A 117 -6.65 -3.68 5.80
N VAL A 118 -5.68 -3.27 4.97
CA VAL A 118 -4.30 -2.96 5.39
C VAL A 118 -3.89 -1.50 5.15
N MET A 119 -3.02 -0.97 6.02
CA MET A 119 -2.45 0.38 5.85
C MET A 119 -1.17 0.37 5.00
N SER A 120 -1.21 1.12 3.90
CA SER A 120 -0.02 1.46 3.11
C SER A 120 0.71 2.68 3.70
N PRO A 121 1.99 2.93 3.35
CA PRO A 121 2.66 4.19 3.72
C PRO A 121 1.93 5.45 3.24
N ARG A 122 1.18 5.35 2.12
CA ARG A 122 0.32 6.43 1.65
C ARG A 122 -0.83 6.70 2.63
N THR A 123 -1.42 5.65 3.19
CA THR A 123 -2.49 5.77 4.19
C THR A 123 -1.98 6.49 5.44
N VAL A 124 -0.77 6.17 5.91
CA VAL A 124 -0.13 6.85 7.04
C VAL A 124 0.11 8.33 6.73
N LEU A 125 0.65 8.63 5.55
CA LEU A 125 0.87 10.01 5.10
C LEU A 125 -0.43 10.82 5.09
N THR A 126 -1.48 10.30 4.45
CA THR A 126 -2.80 10.95 4.38
C THR A 126 -3.42 11.12 5.76
N TRP A 127 -3.24 10.16 6.68
CA TRP A 127 -3.74 10.28 8.05
C TRP A 127 -3.07 11.44 8.78
N ALA A 128 -1.75 11.57 8.71
CA ALA A 128 -1.03 12.67 9.32
C ALA A 128 -1.41 14.04 8.70
N GLU A 129 -1.62 14.10 7.38
CA GLU A 129 -2.13 15.31 6.71
C GLU A 129 -3.53 15.69 7.22
N ASN A 130 -4.43 14.70 7.31
CA ASN A 130 -5.78 14.90 7.82
C ASN A 130 -5.78 15.34 9.28
N ALA A 131 -4.91 14.77 10.14
CA ALA A 131 -4.79 15.21 11.53
C ALA A 131 -4.47 16.70 11.62
N ARG A 132 -3.62 17.22 10.73
CA ARG A 132 -3.34 18.66 10.64
C ARG A 132 -4.54 19.47 10.16
N ILE A 133 -5.25 18.97 9.15
CA ILE A 133 -6.45 19.63 8.61
C ILE A 133 -7.54 19.74 9.68
N PHE A 134 -7.71 18.71 10.50
CA PHE A 134 -8.68 18.66 11.59
C PHE A 134 -8.13 19.20 12.92
N GLY A 135 -7.23 20.19 12.86
CA GLY A 135 -6.79 20.95 14.04
C GLY A 135 -5.99 20.16 15.08
N GLY A 136 -5.40 19.03 14.69
CA GLY A 136 -4.64 18.14 15.58
C GLY A 136 -5.42 16.94 16.10
N ASP A 137 -6.68 16.74 15.70
CA ASP A 137 -7.47 15.57 16.09
C ASP A 137 -7.01 14.31 15.33
N VAL A 138 -6.04 13.61 15.92
CA VAL A 138 -5.46 12.38 15.37
C VAL A 138 -6.48 11.24 15.30
N GLY A 139 -7.38 11.13 16.28
CA GLY A 139 -8.37 10.05 16.36
C GLY A 139 -9.47 10.21 15.32
N PHE A 140 -10.02 11.42 15.18
CA PHE A 140 -10.96 11.73 14.12
C PHE A 140 -10.33 11.54 12.74
N ALA A 141 -9.11 12.03 12.54
CA ALA A 141 -8.37 11.85 11.30
C ALA A 141 -8.14 10.37 10.96
N PHE A 142 -7.84 9.53 11.97
CA PHE A 142 -7.68 8.09 11.77
C PHE A 142 -8.97 7.45 11.26
N ARG A 143 -10.09 7.82 11.87
CA ARG A 143 -11.41 7.29 11.51
C ARG A 143 -11.75 7.57 10.05
N VAL A 144 -11.68 8.83 9.64
CA VAL A 144 -12.06 9.25 8.28
C VAL A 144 -11.04 8.82 7.23
N THR A 145 -9.79 8.55 7.63
CA THR A 145 -8.75 8.08 6.71
C THR A 145 -8.79 6.57 6.49
N PHE A 146 -9.05 5.79 7.55
CA PHE A 146 -8.87 4.34 7.53
C PHE A 146 -10.00 3.54 8.16
N LEU A 147 -10.39 3.83 9.41
CA LEU A 147 -11.35 2.98 10.14
C LEU A 147 -12.68 2.80 9.41
N ASN A 148 -13.21 3.86 8.78
CA ASN A 148 -14.47 3.80 8.05
C ASN A 148 -14.41 2.90 6.80
N LYS A 149 -13.20 2.57 6.31
CA LYS A 149 -12.99 1.65 5.18
C LYS A 149 -12.91 0.19 5.61
N CYS A 150 -12.75 -0.07 6.90
CA CYS A 150 -12.66 -1.42 7.46
C CYS A 150 -14.07 -2.02 7.60
N ASP A 151 -14.14 -3.35 7.51
CA ASP A 151 -15.34 -4.12 7.83
C ASP A 151 -15.80 -3.81 9.26
N GLU A 152 -17.12 -3.74 9.48
CA GLU A 152 -17.68 -3.35 10.77
C GLU A 152 -17.29 -4.30 11.90
N LEU A 153 -17.12 -5.60 11.60
CA LEU A 153 -16.70 -6.61 12.57
C LEU A 153 -15.22 -6.46 12.94
N GLU A 154 -14.40 -5.91 12.03
CA GLU A 154 -12.96 -5.71 12.24
C GLU A 154 -12.65 -4.38 12.94
N ARG A 155 -13.59 -3.42 12.96
CA ARG A 155 -13.36 -2.07 13.53
C ARG A 155 -12.94 -2.11 15.00
N ALA A 156 -13.43 -3.07 15.78
CA ALA A 156 -13.04 -3.23 17.18
C ALA A 156 -11.54 -3.57 17.30
N THR A 157 -11.07 -4.53 16.51
CA THR A 157 -9.66 -4.92 16.44
C THR A 157 -8.77 -3.76 15.98
N VAL A 158 -9.19 -3.03 14.93
CA VAL A 158 -8.45 -1.86 14.44
C VAL A 158 -8.42 -0.72 15.47
N ALA A 159 -9.50 -0.52 16.23
CA ALA A 159 -9.54 0.44 17.32
C ALA A 159 -8.60 0.04 18.47
N GLU A 160 -8.46 -1.25 18.79
CA GLU A 160 -7.48 -1.74 19.76
C GLU A 160 -6.05 -1.40 19.32
N PHE A 161 -5.72 -1.54 18.03
CA PHE A 161 -4.39 -1.15 17.52
C PHE A 161 -4.10 0.32 17.73
N TYR A 162 -5.09 1.18 17.48
CA TYR A 162 -4.99 2.61 17.79
C TYR A 162 -4.76 2.84 19.29
N GLN A 163 -5.59 2.23 20.14
CA GLN A 163 -5.51 2.37 21.60
C GLN A 163 -4.13 1.92 22.13
N ARG A 164 -3.59 0.80 21.65
CA ARG A 164 -2.25 0.32 22.02
C ARG A 164 -1.13 1.29 21.67
N CYS A 165 -1.28 2.06 20.60
CA CYS A 165 -0.23 2.97 20.13
C CYS A 165 -0.37 4.39 20.70
N PHE A 166 -1.60 4.86 20.93
CA PHE A 166 -1.89 6.22 21.38
C PHE A 166 -2.33 6.33 22.84
N GLY A 167 -2.67 5.20 23.49
CA GLY A 167 -3.19 5.18 24.86
C GLY A 167 -4.55 5.85 25.01
N GLN A 168 -5.31 5.98 23.91
CA GLN A 168 -6.59 6.70 23.86
C GLN A 168 -7.61 5.89 23.08
N ASP A 169 -8.85 5.91 23.54
CA ASP A 169 -9.97 5.33 22.79
C ASP A 169 -10.41 6.25 21.67
N LEU A 170 -10.88 5.66 20.57
CA LEU A 170 -11.49 6.43 19.50
C LEU A 170 -12.87 6.92 19.95
N PRO A 171 -13.25 8.18 19.66
CA PRO A 171 -14.48 8.80 20.18
C PRO A 171 -15.76 7.96 19.96
N ASP A 172 -15.81 7.21 18.85
CA ASP A 172 -16.97 6.40 18.43
C ASP A 172 -16.60 4.93 18.17
N SER A 173 -15.59 4.39 18.86
CA SER A 173 -15.27 2.96 18.79
C SER A 173 -16.48 2.15 19.26
N ALA A 174 -16.77 1.00 18.64
CA ALA A 174 -17.89 0.13 19.01
C ALA A 174 -17.86 -0.29 20.50
N ALA A 175 -16.75 -0.09 21.22
CA ALA A 175 -16.68 -0.22 22.67
C ALA A 175 -17.57 0.78 23.44
N ASN A 176 -17.96 1.91 22.83
CA ASN A 176 -18.86 2.92 23.41
C ASN A 176 -20.33 2.68 23.06
N ILE A 177 -20.66 1.72 22.19
CA ILE A 177 -22.05 1.32 21.94
C ILE A 177 -22.45 0.34 23.05
N LYS A 178 -22.76 0.89 24.23
CA LYS A 178 -23.58 0.16 25.20
C LYS A 178 -24.94 -0.07 24.54
N VAL A 179 -25.21 -1.32 24.18
CA VAL A 179 -26.55 -1.79 23.83
C VAL A 179 -27.47 -1.40 24.99
N ALA A 180 -28.38 -0.47 24.70
CA ALA A 180 -29.49 -0.12 25.58
C ALA A 180 -30.67 -1.08 25.30
#